data_AF-K1RT94-F1
#
_entry.id   AF-K1RT94-F1
#
_cell.length_a   1.000
_cell.length_b   1.000
_cell.length_c   1.000
_cell.angle_alpha   90.00
_cell.angle_beta   90.00
_cell.angle_gamma   90.00
#
_symmetry.space_group_name_H-M   'P 1'
#
loop_
_entity.id
_entity.type
_entity.pdbx_description
1 polymer ?
#
loop_
_entity_poly.entity_id
_entity_poly.type
_entity_poly.pdbx_seq_one_letter_code
_entity_poly.pdbx_strand_id
1 'polypeptide(L)'
;KSQYTFTVPEDTVEKEVHWYLMMADSYYSKPQREEYFVDSGYYKYHEAYHLLKFANEKQILEKAYNEYLELKKNNLWGSHKYF
;
A
#
# COMPACT_ATOMS: atom_id res chain seq x y z
N LYS A 1 -3.82 -7.27 -7.07
CA LYS A 1 -2.80 -8.33 -7.26
C LYS A 1 -1.73 -7.79 -8.18
N SER A 2 -0.47 -7.83 -7.77
CA SER A 2 0.68 -7.52 -8.61
C SER A 2 1.67 -8.67 -8.55
N GLN A 3 2.20 -9.07 -9.70
CA GLN A 3 3.29 -10.02 -9.78
C GLN A 3 4.53 -9.26 -10.23
N TYR A 4 5.65 -9.49 -9.56
CA TYR A 4 6.93 -8.99 -10.05
C TYR A 4 8.03 -10.01 -9.81
N THR A 5 9.01 -9.95 -10.69
CA THR A 5 10.12 -10.88 -10.75
C THR A 5 11.41 -10.07 -10.67
N PHE A 6 12.33 -10.46 -9.79
CA PHE A 6 13.65 -9.85 -9.72
C PHE A 6 14.72 -10.93 -9.62
N THR A 7 15.86 -10.68 -10.26
CA THR A 7 16.98 -11.62 -10.30
C THR A 7 17.92 -11.32 -9.14
N VAL A 8 18.21 -12.34 -8.34
CA VAL A 8 19.35 -12.37 -7.41
C VAL A 8 20.47 -13.20 -8.05
N PRO A 9 21.74 -13.05 -7.61
CA PRO A 9 22.87 -13.77 -8.22
C PRO A 9 22.68 -15.29 -8.30
N GLU A 10 21.90 -15.86 -7.37
CA GLU A 10 21.61 -17.29 -7.33
C GLU A 10 20.30 -17.73 -8.02
N ASP A 11 19.31 -16.86 -8.24
CA ASP A 11 17.98 -17.26 -8.74
C ASP A 11 17.06 -16.10 -9.22
N THR A 12 15.96 -16.43 -9.88
CA THR A 12 14.87 -15.53 -10.24
C THR A 12 13.73 -15.67 -9.23
N VAL A 13 13.51 -14.65 -8.40
CA VAL A 13 12.45 -14.68 -7.38
C VAL A 13 11.16 -14.14 -7.98
N GLU A 14 10.14 -15.00 -8.08
CA GLU A 14 8.77 -14.62 -8.44
C GLU A 14 7.93 -14.37 -7.18
N LYS A 15 7.33 -13.18 -7.07
CA LYS A 15 6.48 -12.83 -5.93
C LYS A 15 5.09 -12.39 -6.38
N GLU A 16 4.08 -12.94 -5.72
CA GLU A 16 2.69 -12.47 -5.82
C GLU A 16 2.35 -11.61 -4.60
N VAL A 17 1.80 -10.42 -4.84
CA VAL A 17 1.40 -9.48 -3.78
C VAL A 17 -0.06 -9.09 -3.94
N HIS A 18 -0.81 -9.20 -2.84
CA HIS A 18 -2.19 -8.73 -2.72
C HIS A 18 -2.21 -7.40 -1.97
N TRP A 19 -3.01 -6.46 -2.47
CA TRP A 19 -3.10 -5.10 -1.95
C TRP A 19 -4.55 -4.85 -1.53
N TYR A 20 -4.72 -4.22 -0.38
CA TYR A 20 -6.02 -3.88 0.19
C TYR A 20 -6.04 -2.38 0.50
N LEU A 21 -7.17 -1.73 0.18
CA LEU A 21 -7.44 -0.37 0.60
C LEU A 21 -8.21 -0.42 1.91
N MET A 22 -7.64 0.14 2.98
CA MET A 22 -8.17 0.03 4.34
C MET A 22 -8.10 1.38 5.07
N MET A 23 -8.85 1.48 6.16
CA MET A 23 -8.77 2.60 7.11
C MET A 23 -8.23 2.11 8.46
N ALA A 24 -7.59 3.02 9.18
CA ALA A 24 -7.22 2.81 10.57
C ALA A 24 -8.02 3.76 11.47
N ASP A 25 -8.34 3.30 12.68
CA ASP A 25 -9.04 4.10 13.70
C ASP A 25 -8.11 5.07 14.44
N SER A 26 -6.79 4.90 14.30
CA SER A 26 -5.78 5.67 15.02
C SER A 26 -4.48 5.83 14.22
N TYR A 27 -3.77 6.94 14.47
CA TYR A 27 -2.44 7.22 13.92
C TYR A 27 -1.30 6.50 14.66
N TYR A 28 -1.62 5.68 15.67
CA TYR A 28 -0.59 4.84 16.30
C TYR A 28 -0.01 3.86 15.28
N SER A 29 1.31 3.86 15.15
CA SER A 29 2.05 2.98 14.24
C SER A 29 3.19 2.30 15.01
N LYS A 30 3.33 0.99 14.82
CA LYS A 30 4.42 0.19 15.38
C LYS A 30 4.93 -0.74 14.28
N PRO A 31 6.21 -0.66 13.89
CA PRO A 31 6.74 -1.52 12.84
C PRO A 31 6.85 -2.96 13.34
N GLN A 32 6.55 -3.92 12.46
CA GLN A 32 6.62 -5.34 12.76
C GLN A 32 8.05 -5.86 12.56
N ARG A 33 8.87 -5.71 13.61
CA ARG A 33 10.31 -6.00 13.57
C ARG A 33 10.61 -7.48 13.33
N GLU A 34 9.71 -8.36 13.73
CA GLU A 34 9.82 -9.80 13.50
C GLU A 34 9.80 -10.16 12.00
N GLU A 35 9.16 -9.30 11.19
CA GLU A 35 9.15 -9.39 9.72
C GLU A 35 10.17 -8.43 9.07
N TYR A 36 11.18 -7.99 9.83
CA TYR A 36 12.27 -7.11 9.39
C TYR A 36 11.84 -5.67 9.03
N PHE A 37 10.62 -5.24 9.38
CA PHE A 37 10.22 -3.84 9.23
C PHE A 37 10.89 -2.97 10.30
N VAL A 38 11.66 -1.97 9.85
CA VAL A 38 12.46 -1.10 10.73
C VAL A 38 11.68 0.14 11.18
N ASP A 39 10.85 0.69 10.29
CA ASP A 39 10.10 1.91 10.51
C ASP A 39 8.69 1.83 9.89
N SER A 40 7.75 2.58 10.47
CA SER A 40 6.38 2.67 10.00
C SER A 40 5.75 4.00 10.41
N GLY A 41 4.92 4.58 9.53
CA GLY A 41 4.30 5.87 9.79
C GLY A 41 3.18 6.20 8.81
N TYR A 42 2.51 7.31 9.09
CA TYR A 42 1.46 7.86 8.23
C TYR A 42 2.03 9.02 7.43
N TYR A 43 1.87 8.96 6.12
CA TYR A 43 2.40 9.94 5.17
C TYR A 43 1.28 10.50 4.32
N LYS A 44 1.41 11.76 3.91
CA LYS A 44 0.51 12.31 2.89
C LYS A 44 0.77 11.60 1.56
N TYR A 45 -0.24 11.59 0.68
CA TYR A 45 -0.18 10.90 -0.61
C TYR A 45 1.12 11.16 -1.39
N HIS A 46 1.51 12.43 -1.56
CA HIS A 46 2.71 12.79 -2.31
C HIS A 46 4.01 12.32 -1.61
N GLU A 47 4.06 12.37 -0.28
CA GLU A 47 5.21 11.89 0.48
C GLU A 47 5.34 10.37 0.33
N ALA A 48 4.25 9.63 0.51
CA ALA A 48 4.21 8.18 0.32
C ALA A 48 4.63 7.78 -1.10
N TYR A 49 4.16 8.50 -2.11
CA TYR A 49 4.55 8.27 -3.51
C TYR A 49 6.06 8.36 -3.75
N HIS A 50 6.71 9.33 -3.11
CA HIS A 50 8.16 9.52 -3.22
C HIS A 50 8.98 8.51 -2.41
N LEU A 51 8.40 7.91 -1.37
CA LEU A 51 9.03 6.84 -0.60
C LEU A 51 9.07 5.50 -1.37
N LEU A 52 8.13 5.28 -2.30
CA LEU A 52 8.07 4.06 -3.09
C LEU A 52 9.20 3.98 -4.12
N LYS A 53 9.88 2.83 -4.15
CA LYS A 53 10.99 2.59 -5.06
C LYS A 53 10.52 2.09 -6.42
N PHE A 54 9.53 1.21 -6.44
CA PHE A 54 9.14 0.51 -7.66
C PHE A 54 7.94 1.15 -8.36
N ALA A 55 7.94 1.12 -9.69
CA ALA A 55 6.89 1.74 -10.50
C ALA A 55 5.53 1.05 -10.33
N ASN A 56 5.52 -0.28 -10.14
CA ASN A 56 4.30 -1.04 -9.87
C ASN A 56 3.64 -0.60 -8.55
N GLU A 57 4.41 -0.41 -7.49
CA GLU A 57 3.91 0.06 -6.19
C GLU A 57 3.31 1.46 -6.32
N LYS A 58 3.98 2.35 -7.06
CA LYS A 58 3.48 3.71 -7.35
C LYS A 58 2.13 3.68 -8.08
N GLN A 59 1.99 2.83 -9.09
CA GLN A 59 0.73 2.65 -9.80
C GLN A 59 -0.38 2.10 -8.90
N ILE A 60 -0.05 1.16 -8.01
CA ILE A 60 -1.02 0.63 -7.04
C ILE A 60 -1.46 1.74 -6.07
N LEU A 61 -0.53 2.55 -5.57
CA LEU A 61 -0.85 3.68 -4.68
C LEU A 61 -1.74 4.72 -5.39
N GLU A 62 -1.40 5.10 -6.63
CA GLU A 62 -2.21 5.99 -7.47
C GLU A 62 -3.64 5.45 -7.65
N LYS A 63 -3.77 4.17 -8.00
CA LYS A 63 -5.07 3.51 -8.15
C LYS A 63 -5.89 3.52 -6.86
N ALA A 64 -5.27 3.13 -5.74
CA ALA A 64 -5.94 3.08 -4.44
C ALA A 64 -6.38 4.48 -3.97
N TYR A 65 -5.56 5.50 -4.22
CA TYR A 65 -5.91 6.88 -3.88
C TYR A 65 -7.08 7.41 -4.71
N ASN A 66 -7.12 7.11 -6.01
CA ASN A 66 -8.27 7.46 -6.86
C ASN A 66 -9.56 6.77 -6.39
N GLU A 67 -9.49 5.49 -6.04
CA GLU A 67 -10.64 4.74 -5.50
C GLU A 67 -11.14 5.34 -4.17
N TYR A 68 -10.22 5.71 -3.27
CA TYR A 68 -10.55 6.46 -2.06
C TYR A 68 -11.27 7.78 -2.36
N LEU A 69 -10.79 8.56 -3.34
CA LEU A 69 -11.42 9.83 -3.71
C LEU A 69 -12.84 9.63 -4.26
N GLU A 70 -13.06 8.60 -5.07
CA GLU A 70 -14.40 8.25 -5.57
C GLU A 70 -15.34 7.83 -4.44
N LEU A 71 -14.88 6.96 -3.53
CA LEU A 71 -15.65 6.54 -2.36
C LEU A 71 -16.00 7.73 -1.46
N LYS A 72 -15.03 8.63 -1.23
CA LYS A 72 -15.24 9.83 -0.43
C LYS A 72 -16.22 10.79 -1.09
N LYS A 73 -16.10 11.02 -2.39
CA LYS A 73 -17.03 11.88 -3.16
C LYS A 73 -18.47 11.36 -3.09
N ASN A 74 -18.63 10.04 -3.08
CA ASN A 74 -19.94 9.38 -3.00
C ASN A 74 -20.42 9.16 -1.55
N ASN A 75 -19.71 9.65 -0.53
CA ASN A 75 -19.99 9.39 0.90
C ASN A 75 -20.06 7.90 1.27
N LEU A 76 -19.32 7.05 0.55
CA LEU A 76 -19.25 5.60 0.76
C LEU A 76 -18.02 5.18 1.57
N TRP A 77 -17.04 6.08 1.73
CA TRP A 77 -15.83 5.83 2.53
C TRP A 77 -16.20 5.61 4.00
N GLY A 78 -15.93 4.40 4.52
CA GLY A 78 -16.32 4.01 5.88
C GLY A 78 -17.74 3.49 6.05
N SER A 79 -18.47 3.22 4.96
CA SER A 79 -19.71 2.45 5.05
C SER A 79 -19.41 0.95 5.26
N HIS A 80 -20.25 0.27 6.06
CA HIS A 80 -20.10 -1.15 6.45
C HIS A 80 -19.99 -2.15 5.29
N LYS A 81 -20.25 -1.72 4.04
CA LYS A 81 -20.22 -2.58 2.86
C LYS A 81 -18.81 -2.82 2.29
N TYR A 82 -17.82 -2.01 2.71
CA TYR A 82 -16.45 -2.05 2.18
C TYR A 82 -15.40 -2.44 3.26
N PHE A 83 -15.83 -3.04 4.37
CA PHE A 83 -14.98 -3.64 5.40
C PHE A 83 -14.90 -5.15 5.24
#